data_AF-A0A1V5ZXR8-F1
#
_entry.id   AF-A0A1V5ZXR8-F1
#
_cell.length_a   1.000
_cell.length_b   1.000
_cell.length_c   1.000
_cell.angle_alpha   90.00
_cell.angle_beta   90.00
_cell.angle_gamma   90.00
#
_symmetry.space_group_name_H-M   'P 1'
#
loop_
_entity.id
_entity.type
_entity.pdbx_description
1 polymer ?
#
loop_
_entity_poly.entity_id
_entity_poly.type
_entity_poly.pdbx_seq_one_letter_code
_entity_poly.pdbx_strand_id
1 'polypeptide(L)'
;MNNKKLIQVLGFSPKENTSGIFRKKYSKADGYAIEIDFEKESINYGNKIKDESKTTQNFSQAENWVVLECVDRLLEKGYQPQNITLEKTWKTGHGTSGRLDILVTKDDDSAYLMIECKNWGTEFEKELKNLERNGGQLFTYFQQDKNAEVLMLYTSKLDTKGIEYKNTIIKIEEDYRQTGNVKDFYERWNKLPKTNGIFDSWVKPYEFQSKALTRNDLKALRQEDSSFIFNRFLEILRHNVVSDKPNAFNKIFTLFLCKIIDEDRSEDEQLHFQWLEGEDDHISFQKRLTDLYNRGMRELLEKKVTDVSDAEFDKQFQQVEDQYKEKFKEILTEIRLKKNNEFAIKEVYDDASFEENAKVVKEVVELLQVYQIRYNYRQQFLSDFFELLLTTGLKQESGQSLRPYP
;
A
#
# COMPACT_ATOMS: atom_id res chain seq x y z
N MET A 1 -24.71 19.04 -7.48
CA MET A 1 -24.27 18.08 -8.53
C MET A 1 -25.43 17.93 -9.52
N ASN A 2 -25.18 17.88 -10.83
CA ASN A 2 -26.27 17.58 -11.79
C ASN A 2 -26.40 16.06 -11.90
N ASN A 3 -27.26 15.47 -11.05
CA ASN A 3 -27.37 14.02 -10.89
C ASN A 3 -27.79 13.32 -12.20
N LYS A 4 -28.62 13.96 -13.04
CA LYS A 4 -28.96 13.45 -14.37
C LYS A 4 -27.74 13.38 -15.28
N LYS A 5 -26.90 14.42 -15.27
CA LYS A 5 -25.65 14.41 -16.06
C LYS A 5 -24.67 13.35 -15.53
N LEU A 6 -24.58 13.17 -14.21
CA LEU A 6 -23.74 12.15 -13.60
C LEU A 6 -24.10 10.76 -14.12
N ILE A 7 -25.37 10.36 -14.02
CA ILE A 7 -25.78 9.01 -14.42
C ILE A 7 -25.65 8.78 -15.93
N GLN A 8 -25.80 9.82 -16.75
CA GLN A 8 -25.55 9.75 -18.18
C GLN A 8 -24.08 9.49 -18.48
N VAL A 9 -23.16 10.16 -17.77
CA VAL A 9 -21.72 9.93 -17.89
C VAL A 9 -21.33 8.54 -17.39
N LEU A 10 -22.03 8.02 -16.37
CA LEU A 10 -21.89 6.64 -15.92
C LEU A 10 -22.42 5.61 -16.93
N GLY A 11 -23.14 6.02 -17.98
CA GLY A 11 -23.70 5.11 -18.98
C GLY A 11 -25.07 4.55 -18.63
N PHE A 12 -25.80 5.15 -17.68
CA PHE A 12 -27.20 4.84 -17.47
C PHE A 12 -28.04 5.39 -18.63
N SER A 13 -28.97 4.57 -19.12
CA SER A 13 -29.85 4.88 -20.24
C SER A 13 -31.32 4.84 -19.80
N PRO A 14 -32.23 5.63 -20.41
CA PRO A 14 -33.66 5.53 -20.10
C PRO A 14 -34.16 4.10 -20.30
N LYS A 15 -34.91 3.58 -19.32
CA LYS A 15 -35.52 2.25 -19.43
C LYS A 15 -36.75 2.32 -20.34
N GLU A 16 -36.79 1.46 -21.35
CA GLU A 16 -37.91 1.40 -22.30
C GLU A 16 -39.26 1.26 -21.59
N ASN A 17 -40.28 1.95 -22.12
CA ASN A 17 -41.65 1.93 -21.61
C ASN A 17 -41.79 2.43 -20.15
N THR A 18 -40.85 3.22 -19.65
CA THR A 18 -40.95 3.87 -18.33
C THR A 18 -40.60 5.36 -18.41
N SER A 19 -41.24 6.18 -17.58
CA SER A 19 -40.90 7.59 -17.38
C SER A 19 -39.95 7.74 -16.20
N GLY A 20 -38.95 8.61 -16.31
CA GLY A 20 -38.09 8.99 -15.19
C GLY A 20 -37.11 7.92 -14.67
N ILE A 21 -37.17 6.68 -15.18
CA ILE A 21 -36.32 5.57 -14.77
C ILE A 21 -35.16 5.38 -15.73
N PHE A 22 -33.96 5.33 -15.18
CA PHE A 22 -32.72 5.03 -15.90
C PHE A 22 -32.15 3.70 -15.43
N ARG A 23 -31.51 2.96 -16.35
CA ARG A 23 -30.95 1.64 -16.11
C ARG A 23 -29.56 1.53 -16.74
N LYS A 24 -28.66 0.88 -16.02
CA LYS A 24 -27.36 0.41 -16.54
C LYS A 24 -27.26 -1.10 -16.35
N LYS A 25 -26.73 -1.80 -17.36
CA LYS A 25 -26.44 -3.24 -17.31
C LYS A 25 -24.93 -3.45 -17.34
N TYR A 26 -24.43 -4.36 -16.52
CA TYR A 26 -22.99 -4.63 -16.39
C TYR A 26 -22.67 -5.99 -17.03
N SER A 27 -21.88 -5.98 -18.10
CA SER A 27 -21.55 -7.20 -18.86
C SER A 27 -20.67 -8.18 -18.06
N LYS A 28 -19.77 -7.66 -17.22
CA LYS A 28 -18.90 -8.47 -16.35
C LYS A 28 -19.61 -9.08 -15.13
N ALA A 29 -20.90 -8.80 -14.96
CA ALA A 29 -21.74 -9.30 -13.87
C ALA A 29 -23.01 -9.98 -14.44
N ASP A 30 -22.88 -10.74 -15.52
CA ASP A 30 -23.97 -11.49 -16.17
C ASP A 30 -25.19 -10.64 -16.53
N GLY A 31 -24.97 -9.39 -16.94
CA GLY A 31 -26.05 -8.47 -17.30
C GLY A 31 -26.85 -7.94 -16.10
N TYR A 32 -26.31 -8.06 -14.88
CA TYR A 32 -26.84 -7.42 -13.68
C TYR A 32 -27.13 -5.95 -13.93
N ALA A 33 -28.15 -5.40 -13.27
CA ALA A 33 -28.58 -4.04 -13.53
C ALA A 33 -28.89 -3.26 -12.27
N ILE A 34 -28.51 -1.98 -12.31
CA ILE A 34 -28.91 -0.97 -11.34
C ILE A 34 -29.93 -0.05 -12.03
N GLU A 35 -30.98 0.33 -11.30
CA GLU A 35 -32.02 1.24 -11.77
C GLU A 35 -32.10 2.48 -10.87
N ILE A 36 -32.36 3.64 -11.47
CA ILE A 36 -32.47 4.93 -10.78
C ILE A 36 -33.80 5.55 -11.18
N ASP A 37 -34.65 5.82 -10.19
CA ASP A 37 -35.98 6.40 -10.38
C ASP A 37 -35.94 7.86 -9.90
N PHE A 38 -36.02 8.81 -10.84
CA PHE A 38 -36.04 10.24 -10.52
C PHE A 38 -37.40 10.75 -10.04
N GLU A 39 -38.48 10.00 -10.25
CA GLU A 39 -39.81 10.38 -9.76
C GLU A 39 -39.95 9.99 -8.28
N LYS A 40 -39.40 8.83 -7.90
CA LYS A 40 -39.36 8.35 -6.51
C LYS A 40 -38.11 8.77 -5.74
N GLU A 41 -37.17 9.43 -6.40
CA GLU A 41 -35.86 9.82 -5.86
C GLU A 41 -35.12 8.64 -5.21
N SER A 42 -35.09 7.50 -5.90
CA SER A 42 -34.58 6.23 -5.36
C SER A 42 -33.55 5.54 -6.26
N ILE A 43 -32.65 4.80 -5.64
CA ILE A 43 -31.61 3.99 -6.29
C ILE A 43 -31.89 2.53 -5.95
N ASN A 44 -32.16 1.72 -6.98
CA ASN A 44 -32.35 0.29 -6.85
C ASN A 44 -31.08 -0.43 -7.29
N TYR A 45 -30.33 -0.94 -6.31
CA TYR A 45 -29.09 -1.67 -6.52
C TYR A 45 -29.30 -3.11 -7.02
N GLY A 46 -30.54 -3.54 -7.29
CA GLY A 46 -30.89 -4.89 -7.75
C GLY A 46 -31.09 -5.87 -6.59
N ASN A 47 -31.11 -7.17 -6.87
CA ASN A 47 -31.46 -8.22 -5.92
C ASN A 47 -30.28 -9.05 -5.41
N LYS A 48 -29.06 -8.82 -5.91
CA LYS A 48 -27.86 -9.57 -5.50
C LYS A 48 -27.00 -8.78 -4.53
N ILE A 49 -26.91 -7.46 -4.70
CA ILE A 49 -26.24 -6.57 -3.73
C ILE A 49 -27.05 -6.59 -2.44
N LYS A 50 -26.38 -6.89 -1.32
CA LYS A 50 -27.00 -6.96 0.01
C LYS A 50 -27.10 -5.55 0.59
N ASP A 51 -28.18 -5.23 1.30
CA ASP A 51 -28.38 -3.94 1.97
C ASP A 51 -28.83 -4.17 3.42
N GLU A 52 -28.07 -3.68 4.40
CA GLU A 52 -28.48 -3.77 5.82
C GLU A 52 -29.32 -2.56 6.27
N SER A 53 -29.34 -1.50 5.46
CA SER A 53 -30.19 -0.33 5.61
C SER A 53 -30.62 0.18 4.23
N LYS A 54 -31.50 1.18 4.19
CA LYS A 54 -31.99 1.78 2.93
C LYS A 54 -31.61 3.25 2.78
N THR A 55 -30.66 3.75 3.57
CA THR A 55 -30.40 5.20 3.57
C THR A 55 -29.52 5.63 2.40
N THR A 56 -28.75 4.71 1.81
CA THR A 56 -28.00 4.93 0.56
C THR A 56 -28.84 4.78 -0.71
N GLN A 57 -30.12 4.42 -0.59
CA GLN A 57 -31.03 4.12 -1.71
C GLN A 57 -31.95 5.28 -2.09
N ASN A 58 -31.66 6.50 -1.64
CA ASN A 58 -32.48 7.69 -1.90
C ASN A 58 -31.61 8.91 -2.26
N PHE A 59 -32.22 10.02 -2.69
CA PHE A 59 -31.47 11.21 -3.11
C PHE A 59 -31.26 12.25 -2.00
N SER A 60 -31.65 11.96 -0.76
CA SER A 60 -31.63 12.94 0.34
C SER A 60 -30.23 13.37 0.75
N GLN A 61 -29.23 12.51 0.55
CA GLN A 61 -27.83 12.79 0.86
C GLN A 61 -27.01 12.80 -0.41
N ALA A 62 -26.18 13.84 -0.58
CA ALA A 62 -25.27 13.92 -1.73
C ALA A 62 -24.28 12.75 -1.76
N GLU A 63 -23.91 12.22 -0.59
CA GLU A 63 -22.97 11.10 -0.42
C GLU A 63 -23.49 9.82 -1.09
N ASN A 64 -24.80 9.63 -1.16
CA ASN A 64 -25.41 8.47 -1.83
C ASN A 64 -25.06 8.40 -3.32
N TRP A 65 -24.77 9.54 -3.96
CA TRP A 65 -24.31 9.58 -5.35
C TRP A 65 -22.84 9.18 -5.49
N VAL A 66 -22.03 9.41 -4.47
CA VAL A 66 -20.65 8.91 -4.38
C VAL A 66 -20.65 7.40 -4.17
N VAL A 67 -21.53 6.89 -3.30
CA VAL A 67 -21.73 5.44 -3.09
C VAL A 67 -22.16 4.76 -4.39
N LEU A 68 -23.16 5.31 -5.09
CA LEU A 68 -23.60 4.80 -6.38
C LEU A 68 -22.46 4.72 -7.39
N GLU A 69 -21.66 5.78 -7.49
CA GLU A 69 -20.54 5.81 -8.43
C GLU A 69 -19.42 4.84 -8.04
N CYS A 70 -19.17 4.63 -6.75
CA CYS A 70 -18.23 3.62 -6.27
C CYS A 70 -18.72 2.19 -6.61
N VAL A 71 -20.02 1.91 -6.41
CA VAL A 71 -20.64 0.63 -6.77
C VAL A 71 -20.58 0.40 -8.29
N ASP A 72 -20.88 1.42 -9.10
CA ASP A 72 -20.75 1.37 -10.55
C ASP A 72 -19.33 0.95 -10.96
N ARG A 73 -18.32 1.57 -10.35
CA ARG A 73 -16.90 1.29 -10.59
C ARG A 73 -16.52 -0.14 -10.19
N LEU A 74 -17.01 -0.65 -9.06
CA LEU A 74 -16.81 -2.04 -8.64
C LEU A 74 -17.39 -3.02 -9.69
N LEU A 75 -18.63 -2.80 -10.13
CA LEU A 75 -19.28 -3.68 -11.10
C LEU A 75 -18.63 -3.62 -12.49
N GLU A 76 -18.23 -2.43 -12.96
CA GLU A 76 -17.46 -2.24 -14.19
C GLU A 76 -16.08 -2.89 -14.15
N LYS A 77 -15.47 -2.92 -12.96
CA LYS A 77 -14.18 -3.59 -12.76
C LYS A 77 -14.32 -5.11 -12.88
N GLY A 78 -15.43 -5.67 -12.38
CA GLY A 78 -15.76 -7.09 -12.41
C GLY A 78 -16.00 -7.71 -11.04
N TYR A 79 -16.17 -6.89 -9.99
CA TYR A 79 -16.62 -7.39 -8.70
C TYR A 79 -18.05 -7.92 -8.81
N GLN A 80 -18.29 -9.09 -8.23
CA GLN A 80 -19.57 -9.76 -8.30
C GLN A 80 -20.61 -9.09 -7.40
N PRO A 81 -21.84 -8.82 -7.89
CA PRO A 81 -22.89 -8.17 -7.11
C PRO A 81 -23.18 -8.86 -5.76
N GLN A 82 -23.18 -10.20 -5.73
CA GLN A 82 -23.45 -10.97 -4.50
C GLN A 82 -22.40 -10.79 -3.39
N ASN A 83 -21.21 -10.29 -3.77
CA ASN A 83 -20.10 -10.05 -2.85
C ASN A 83 -20.07 -8.60 -2.38
N ILE A 84 -21.07 -7.77 -2.72
CA ILE A 84 -21.16 -6.38 -2.29
C ILE A 84 -22.29 -6.26 -1.26
N THR A 85 -21.97 -5.68 -0.10
CA THR A 85 -22.93 -5.33 0.94
C THR A 85 -22.86 -3.84 1.20
N LEU A 86 -24.00 -3.16 1.08
CA LEU A 86 -24.14 -1.75 1.41
C LEU A 86 -24.55 -1.57 2.86
N GLU A 87 -24.06 -0.49 3.45
CA GLU A 87 -24.48 -0.03 4.78
C GLU A 87 -24.24 -1.08 5.88
N LYS A 88 -23.10 -1.79 5.82
CA LYS A 88 -22.74 -2.88 6.74
C LYS A 88 -22.64 -2.38 8.18
N THR A 89 -23.30 -3.10 9.07
CA THR A 89 -23.28 -2.90 10.52
C THR A 89 -22.74 -4.14 11.24
N TRP A 90 -22.18 -3.94 12.43
CA TRP A 90 -21.81 -5.00 13.34
C TRP A 90 -22.60 -4.85 14.64
N LYS A 91 -23.04 -5.98 15.19
CA LYS A 91 -23.73 -6.00 16.48
C LYS A 91 -22.70 -5.76 17.59
N THR A 92 -22.81 -4.64 18.29
CA THR A 92 -21.99 -4.37 19.48
C THR A 92 -22.82 -4.57 20.74
N GLY A 93 -22.18 -4.89 21.86
CA GLY A 93 -22.86 -5.15 23.14
C GLY A 93 -23.72 -4.00 23.67
N HIS A 94 -23.58 -2.78 23.13
CA HIS A 94 -24.35 -1.59 23.51
C HIS A 94 -25.16 -0.96 22.36
N GLY A 95 -25.32 -1.64 21.21
CA GLY A 95 -26.04 -1.11 20.04
C GLY A 95 -25.45 -1.56 18.70
N THR A 96 -25.79 -0.87 17.61
CA THR A 96 -25.09 -1.04 16.32
C THR A 96 -23.82 -0.20 16.31
N SER A 97 -22.73 -0.75 15.77
CA SER A 97 -21.52 0.03 15.44
C SER A 97 -21.85 1.16 14.47
N GLY A 98 -20.85 1.99 14.15
CA GLY A 98 -20.87 2.78 12.91
C GLY A 98 -21.21 1.90 11.70
N ARG A 99 -21.62 2.54 10.61
CA ARG A 99 -22.14 1.86 9.44
C ARG A 99 -21.21 2.10 8.25
N LEU A 100 -20.55 1.04 7.81
CA LEU A 100 -19.64 1.09 6.67
C LEU A 100 -20.46 1.19 5.37
N ASP A 101 -20.11 2.11 4.48
CA ASP A 101 -20.87 2.35 3.25
C ASP A 101 -20.88 1.14 2.32
N ILE A 102 -19.70 0.55 2.06
CA ILE A 102 -19.57 -0.61 1.17
C ILE A 102 -18.58 -1.62 1.75
N LEU A 103 -19.03 -2.86 1.93
CA LEU A 103 -18.21 -4.03 2.18
C LEU A 103 -18.18 -4.90 0.93
N VAL A 104 -16.97 -5.29 0.50
CA VAL A 104 -16.75 -6.29 -0.54
C VAL A 104 -16.14 -7.54 0.08
N THR A 105 -16.73 -8.70 -0.15
CA THR A 105 -16.25 -10.01 0.30
C THR A 105 -15.64 -10.83 -0.83
N LYS A 106 -14.88 -11.86 -0.52
CA LYS A 106 -14.54 -12.93 -1.48
C LYS A 106 -15.69 -13.94 -1.56
N ASP A 107 -15.53 -14.93 -2.44
CA ASP A 107 -16.53 -15.98 -2.65
C ASP A 107 -16.73 -16.90 -1.43
N ASP A 108 -15.77 -16.91 -0.50
CA ASP A 108 -15.85 -17.60 0.79
C ASP A 108 -16.45 -16.74 1.93
N ASP A 109 -17.08 -15.61 1.57
CA ASP A 109 -17.62 -14.58 2.47
C ASP A 109 -16.58 -13.86 3.35
N SER A 110 -15.27 -14.12 3.19
CA SER A 110 -14.24 -13.35 3.90
C SER A 110 -14.22 -11.89 3.44
N ALA A 111 -14.13 -10.96 4.39
CA ALA A 111 -14.01 -9.54 4.05
C ALA A 111 -12.74 -9.28 3.25
N TYR A 112 -12.86 -8.55 2.15
CA TYR A 112 -11.73 -8.17 1.30
C TYR A 112 -11.50 -6.66 1.31
N LEU A 113 -12.51 -5.86 0.93
CA LEU A 113 -12.38 -4.41 0.80
C LEU A 113 -13.48 -3.70 1.58
N MET A 114 -13.09 -2.82 2.51
CA MET A 114 -13.99 -1.92 3.24
C MET A 114 -13.85 -0.50 2.68
N ILE A 115 -14.95 0.08 2.19
CA ILE A 115 -14.95 1.42 1.60
C ILE A 115 -15.84 2.36 2.40
N GLU A 116 -15.26 3.47 2.85
CA GLU A 116 -15.98 4.62 3.40
C GLU A 116 -16.03 5.71 2.33
N CYS A 117 -17.23 6.12 1.94
CA CYS A 117 -17.45 7.16 0.95
C CYS A 117 -17.63 8.51 1.64
N LYS A 118 -17.10 9.57 1.05
CA LYS A 118 -17.32 10.96 1.51
C LYS A 118 -17.61 11.88 0.35
N ASN A 119 -18.37 12.95 0.60
CA ASN A 119 -18.54 14.01 -0.38
C ASN A 119 -17.20 14.66 -0.74
N TRP A 120 -17.04 15.01 -2.01
CA TRP A 120 -15.83 15.65 -2.50
C TRP A 120 -15.56 16.98 -1.80
N GLY A 121 -14.30 17.23 -1.45
CA GLY A 121 -13.85 18.47 -0.82
C GLY A 121 -13.79 18.33 0.69
N THR A 122 -14.44 19.24 1.43
CA THR A 122 -14.24 19.42 2.87
C THR A 122 -14.49 18.16 3.70
N GLU A 123 -15.52 17.37 3.37
CA GLU A 123 -15.84 16.15 4.13
C GLU A 123 -14.77 15.06 3.95
N PHE A 124 -14.36 14.82 2.70
CA PHE A 124 -13.24 13.92 2.40
C PHE A 124 -11.94 14.39 3.06
N GLU A 125 -11.59 15.68 2.96
CA GLU A 125 -10.36 16.23 3.57
C GLU A 125 -10.38 16.13 5.10
N LYS A 126 -11.54 16.32 5.72
CA LYS A 126 -11.72 16.16 7.16
C LYS A 126 -11.52 14.70 7.58
N GLU A 127 -12.11 13.75 6.84
CA GLU A 127 -11.97 12.34 7.17
C GLU A 127 -10.57 11.80 6.86
N LEU A 128 -9.91 12.31 5.82
CA LEU A 128 -8.49 12.03 5.57
C LEU A 128 -7.61 12.49 6.75
N LYS A 129 -7.84 13.69 7.29
CA LYS A 129 -7.14 14.17 8.49
C LYS A 129 -7.45 13.33 9.73
N ASN A 130 -8.68 12.81 9.86
CA ASN A 130 -9.03 11.89 10.93
C ASN A 130 -8.26 10.57 10.79
N LEU A 131 -8.26 9.99 9.60
CA LEU A 131 -7.51 8.78 9.26
C LEU A 131 -6.02 8.94 9.61
N GLU A 132 -5.40 10.05 9.19
CA GLU A 132 -4.00 10.37 9.47
C GLU A 132 -3.70 10.59 10.96
N ARG A 133 -4.69 11.05 11.74
CA ARG A 133 -4.52 11.38 13.17
C ARG A 133 -4.79 10.20 14.10
N ASN A 134 -5.75 9.35 13.80
CA ASN A 134 -6.20 8.28 14.70
C ASN A 134 -6.84 7.06 14.00
N GLY A 135 -6.73 6.94 12.68
CA GLY A 135 -7.28 5.80 11.92
C GLY A 135 -8.75 5.97 11.49
N GLY A 136 -9.44 7.01 11.96
CA GLY A 136 -10.81 7.32 11.55
C GLY A 136 -11.80 6.18 11.76
N GLN A 137 -12.91 6.20 11.00
CA GLN A 137 -13.93 5.14 11.09
C GLN A 137 -13.47 3.82 10.48
N LEU A 138 -12.67 3.86 9.41
CA LEU A 138 -12.13 2.67 8.74
C LEU A 138 -11.43 1.70 9.70
N PHE A 139 -10.63 2.22 10.64
CA PHE A 139 -9.92 1.39 11.59
C PHE A 139 -10.87 0.76 12.61
N THR A 140 -11.96 1.46 12.94
CA THR A 140 -13.00 0.91 13.81
C THR A 140 -13.72 -0.26 13.13
N TYR A 141 -14.03 -0.14 11.83
CA TYR A 141 -14.64 -1.22 11.05
C TYR A 141 -13.71 -2.43 10.93
N PHE A 142 -12.43 -2.21 10.65
CA PHE A 142 -11.44 -3.28 10.61
C PHE A 142 -11.34 -4.06 11.93
N GLN A 143 -11.48 -3.38 13.08
CA GLN A 143 -11.49 -4.08 14.37
C GLN A 143 -12.75 -4.94 14.60
N GLN A 144 -13.84 -4.68 13.87
CA GLN A 144 -15.04 -5.54 13.92
C GLN A 144 -14.91 -6.76 13.01
N ASP A 145 -14.21 -6.63 11.88
CA ASP A 145 -13.91 -7.74 10.97
C ASP A 145 -12.48 -7.62 10.43
N LYS A 146 -11.59 -8.34 11.12
CA LYS A 146 -10.16 -8.34 10.87
C LYS A 146 -9.74 -9.16 9.66
N ASN A 147 -10.67 -9.69 8.86
CA ASN A 147 -10.32 -10.44 7.65
C ASN A 147 -10.05 -9.51 6.45
N ALA A 148 -10.56 -8.28 6.47
CA ALA A 148 -10.37 -7.32 5.39
C ALA A 148 -8.89 -7.18 5.00
N GLU A 149 -8.61 -7.21 3.70
CA GLU A 149 -7.27 -7.08 3.14
C GLU A 149 -6.97 -5.63 2.77
N VAL A 150 -8.00 -4.83 2.51
CA VAL A 150 -7.88 -3.45 2.07
C VAL A 150 -8.95 -2.58 2.71
N LEU A 151 -8.56 -1.41 3.20
CA LEU A 151 -9.45 -0.32 3.61
C LEU A 151 -9.31 0.84 2.63
N MET A 152 -10.41 1.51 2.31
CA MET A 152 -10.41 2.61 1.34
C MET A 152 -11.31 3.76 1.82
N LEU A 153 -10.74 4.96 1.87
CA LEU A 153 -11.53 6.19 1.88
C LEU A 153 -11.73 6.63 0.43
N TYR A 154 -12.97 6.86 0.01
CA TYR A 154 -13.34 7.11 -1.38
C TYR A 154 -14.14 8.39 -1.55
N THR A 155 -13.92 9.10 -2.66
CA THR A 155 -14.77 10.21 -3.07
C THR A 155 -14.79 10.39 -4.58
N SER A 156 -15.85 10.96 -5.12
CA SER A 156 -15.94 11.31 -6.53
C SER A 156 -16.78 12.57 -6.75
N LYS A 157 -16.54 13.21 -7.90
CA LYS A 157 -17.34 14.32 -8.41
C LYS A 157 -17.49 14.23 -9.91
N LEU A 158 -18.53 14.88 -10.41
CA LEU A 158 -18.70 15.16 -11.82
C LEU A 158 -18.00 16.48 -12.14
N ASP A 159 -17.00 16.45 -13.02
CA ASP A 159 -16.33 17.61 -13.58
C ASP A 159 -16.69 17.78 -15.07
N THR A 160 -16.23 18.87 -15.68
CA THR A 160 -16.39 19.20 -17.11
C THR A 160 -15.83 18.11 -18.03
N LYS A 161 -14.77 17.41 -17.62
CA LYS A 161 -14.08 16.36 -18.39
C LYS A 161 -14.63 14.95 -18.15
N GLY A 162 -15.59 14.77 -17.24
CA GLY A 162 -16.11 13.45 -16.85
C GLY A 162 -16.12 13.28 -15.33
N ILE A 163 -16.01 12.03 -14.88
CA ILE A 163 -16.00 11.70 -13.45
C ILE A 163 -14.55 11.71 -12.95
N GLU A 164 -14.29 12.52 -11.93
CA GLU A 164 -13.04 12.54 -11.20
C GLU A 164 -13.27 11.82 -9.86
N TYR A 165 -12.41 10.87 -9.50
CA TYR A 165 -12.43 10.21 -8.20
C TYR A 165 -11.08 10.34 -7.51
N LYS A 166 -11.10 10.23 -6.18
CA LYS A 166 -9.92 10.14 -5.33
C LYS A 166 -10.13 9.03 -4.31
N ASN A 167 -9.05 8.37 -3.96
CA ASN A 167 -9.06 7.40 -2.87
C ASN A 167 -7.78 7.47 -2.04
N THR A 168 -7.89 6.98 -0.81
CA THR A 168 -6.79 6.72 0.09
C THR A 168 -6.93 5.27 0.54
N ILE A 169 -5.95 4.45 0.19
CA ILE A 169 -5.98 2.99 0.34
C ILE A 169 -4.99 2.58 1.44
N ILE A 170 -5.43 1.71 2.33
CA ILE A 170 -4.62 1.09 3.36
C ILE A 170 -4.68 -0.41 3.13
N LYS A 171 -3.57 -0.98 2.71
CA LYS A 171 -3.39 -2.43 2.66
C LYS A 171 -3.17 -2.95 4.07
N ILE A 172 -3.85 -4.03 4.43
CA ILE A 172 -3.71 -4.70 5.71
C ILE A 172 -2.56 -5.71 5.62
N GLU A 173 -1.58 -5.54 6.49
CA GLU A 173 -0.49 -6.48 6.71
C GLU A 173 -0.85 -7.45 7.85
N GLU A 174 -0.21 -8.62 7.90
CA GLU A 174 -0.61 -9.70 8.81
C GLU A 174 -0.43 -9.33 10.30
N ASP A 175 0.60 -8.55 10.60
CA ASP A 175 0.88 -8.05 11.95
C ASP A 175 -0.20 -7.06 12.45
N TYR A 176 -0.93 -6.42 11.55
CA TYR A 176 -2.03 -5.52 11.88
C TYR A 176 -3.24 -6.29 12.42
N ARG A 177 -3.49 -7.51 11.92
CA ARG A 177 -4.60 -8.37 12.37
C ARG A 177 -4.49 -8.77 13.84
N GLN A 178 -3.27 -8.82 14.36
CA GLN A 178 -2.98 -9.19 15.74
C GLN A 178 -3.30 -8.08 16.77
N THR A 179 -3.59 -6.86 16.31
CA THR A 179 -3.85 -5.70 17.17
C THR A 179 -5.15 -5.85 17.96
N GLY A 180 -5.18 -5.53 19.25
CA GLY A 180 -6.38 -5.75 20.07
C GLY A 180 -7.44 -4.65 19.96
N ASN A 181 -7.06 -3.46 19.48
CA ASN A 181 -7.92 -2.30 19.42
C ASN A 181 -7.43 -1.29 18.36
N VAL A 182 -8.24 -0.25 18.11
CA VAL A 182 -7.97 0.79 17.10
C VAL A 182 -6.68 1.55 17.39
N LYS A 183 -6.36 1.84 18.65
CA LYS A 183 -5.15 2.58 19.02
C LYS A 183 -3.91 1.76 18.69
N ASP A 184 -3.90 0.48 19.07
CA ASP A 184 -2.80 -0.44 18.75
C ASP A 184 -2.62 -0.59 17.24
N PHE A 185 -3.72 -0.70 16.49
CA PHE A 185 -3.67 -0.73 15.02
C PHE A 185 -3.13 0.56 14.43
N TYR A 186 -3.58 1.71 14.94
CA TYR A 186 -3.06 3.00 14.54
C TYR A 186 -1.59 3.16 14.91
N GLU A 187 -1.09 2.61 16.00
CA GLU A 187 0.34 2.67 16.31
C GLU A 187 1.15 1.78 15.35
N ARG A 188 0.67 0.58 15.01
CA ARG A 188 1.38 -0.37 14.11
C ARG A 188 1.35 -0.02 12.63
N TRP A 189 0.27 0.60 12.14
CA TRP A 189 0.15 0.92 10.71
C TRP A 189 1.32 1.82 10.26
N ASN A 190 1.96 1.49 9.12
CA ASN A 190 3.14 2.18 8.59
C ASN A 190 2.94 3.66 8.21
N LYS A 191 1.70 4.15 8.16
CA LYS A 191 1.33 5.55 7.80
C LYS A 191 1.69 5.90 6.36
N LEU A 192 1.77 4.91 5.49
CA LEU A 192 2.04 5.06 4.06
C LEU A 192 0.81 4.59 3.27
N PRO A 193 -0.26 5.41 3.21
CA PRO A 193 -1.40 5.06 2.38
C PRO A 193 -1.03 5.09 0.90
N LYS A 194 -1.73 4.28 0.10
CA LYS A 194 -1.56 4.17 -1.35
C LYS A 194 -2.72 4.89 -2.04
N THR A 195 -2.53 5.33 -3.28
CA THR A 195 -3.54 6.06 -4.08
C THR A 195 -3.99 5.30 -5.33
N ASN A 196 -3.46 4.09 -5.50
CA ASN A 196 -3.73 3.19 -6.62
C ASN A 196 -3.64 1.74 -6.12
N GLY A 197 -4.07 0.83 -6.97
CA GLY A 197 -3.95 -0.61 -6.78
C GLY A 197 -5.26 -1.34 -6.54
N ILE A 198 -6.40 -0.73 -6.86
CA ILE A 198 -7.73 -1.38 -6.82
C ILE A 198 -8.50 -1.16 -8.13
N PHE A 199 -8.79 0.09 -8.48
CA PHE A 199 -9.61 0.41 -9.64
C PHE A 199 -8.80 0.56 -10.95
N ASP A 200 -7.48 0.61 -10.85
CA ASP A 200 -6.57 0.79 -11.96
C ASP A 200 -6.63 -0.37 -12.95
N SER A 201 -6.43 -0.11 -14.25
CA SER A 201 -6.72 -1.08 -15.32
C SER A 201 -5.93 -2.40 -15.22
N TRP A 202 -4.70 -2.37 -14.70
CA TRP A 202 -3.82 -3.54 -14.55
C TRP A 202 -4.20 -4.46 -13.38
N VAL A 203 -4.96 -3.96 -12.42
CA VAL A 203 -5.33 -4.71 -11.20
C VAL A 203 -6.48 -5.66 -11.51
N LYS A 204 -6.47 -6.89 -11.01
CA LYS A 204 -7.63 -7.80 -11.12
C LYS A 204 -8.61 -7.58 -9.96
N PRO A 205 -9.92 -7.85 -10.13
CA PRO A 205 -10.84 -7.85 -9.00
C PRO A 205 -10.35 -8.80 -7.90
N TYR A 206 -10.58 -8.43 -6.64
CA TYR A 206 -10.16 -9.21 -5.45
C TYR A 206 -8.63 -9.33 -5.26
N GLU A 207 -7.84 -8.49 -5.93
CA GLU A 207 -6.39 -8.39 -5.75
C GLU A 207 -5.99 -6.94 -5.47
N PHE A 208 -4.86 -6.71 -4.81
CA PHE A 208 -4.26 -5.39 -4.63
C PHE A 208 -2.88 -5.35 -5.30
N GLN A 209 -2.66 -4.41 -6.22
CA GLN A 209 -1.39 -4.27 -6.93
C GLN A 209 -1.04 -2.79 -7.15
N SER A 210 -0.10 -2.26 -6.39
CA SER A 210 0.34 -0.87 -6.55
C SER A 210 1.21 -0.69 -7.80
N LYS A 211 1.11 0.47 -8.45
CA LYS A 211 1.98 0.84 -9.57
C LYS A 211 3.45 0.82 -9.13
N ALA A 212 4.30 0.11 -9.88
CA ALA A 212 5.74 0.16 -9.70
C ALA A 212 6.27 1.59 -9.92
N LEU A 213 7.15 2.04 -9.03
CA LEU A 213 7.77 3.35 -9.09
C LEU A 213 8.82 3.42 -10.19
N THR A 214 8.79 4.53 -10.93
CA THR A 214 9.87 4.99 -11.81
C THR A 214 10.56 6.18 -11.16
N ARG A 215 11.68 6.63 -11.72
CA ARG A 215 12.39 7.82 -11.21
C ARG A 215 11.51 9.07 -11.26
N ASN A 216 10.61 9.17 -12.25
CA ASN A 216 9.65 10.27 -12.39
C ASN A 216 8.58 10.30 -11.28
N ASP A 217 8.33 9.18 -10.61
CA ASP A 217 7.37 9.10 -9.49
C ASP A 217 8.00 9.52 -8.14
N LEU A 218 9.33 9.70 -8.07
CA LEU A 218 10.05 10.00 -6.83
C LEU A 218 9.91 11.47 -6.40
N LYS A 219 9.84 11.69 -5.07
CA LYS A 219 9.77 13.01 -4.45
C LYS A 219 11.14 13.43 -3.92
N ALA A 220 11.61 14.63 -4.26
CA ALA A 220 12.85 15.15 -3.70
C ALA A 220 12.79 15.18 -2.16
N LEU A 221 13.78 14.57 -1.50
CA LEU A 221 13.87 14.54 -0.05
C LEU A 221 14.14 15.95 0.51
N ARG A 222 13.31 16.40 1.45
CA ARG A 222 13.44 17.70 2.14
C ARG A 222 13.79 17.52 3.61
N GLN A 223 14.16 18.62 4.28
CA GLN A 223 14.51 18.59 5.71
C GLN A 223 13.36 18.11 6.60
N GLU A 224 12.11 18.49 6.27
CA GLU A 224 10.90 18.03 6.98
C GLU A 224 10.70 16.51 6.87
N ASP A 225 11.07 15.93 5.71
CA ASP A 225 10.96 14.50 5.45
C ASP A 225 12.01 13.71 6.24
N SER A 226 13.22 14.26 6.45
CA SER A 226 14.28 13.61 7.22
C SER A 226 13.84 13.27 8.65
N SER A 227 13.18 14.21 9.34
CA SER A 227 12.65 13.97 10.68
C SER A 227 11.51 12.94 10.67
N PHE A 228 10.65 12.97 9.66
CA PHE A 228 9.59 11.98 9.49
C PHE A 228 10.17 10.57 9.29
N ILE A 229 11.09 10.40 8.34
CA ILE A 229 11.75 9.12 8.04
C ILE A 229 12.47 8.60 9.29
N PHE A 230 13.20 9.46 10.00
CA PHE A 230 13.91 9.04 11.21
C PHE A 230 12.96 8.51 12.30
N ASN A 231 11.88 9.25 12.58
CA ASN A 231 10.90 8.82 13.60
C ASN A 231 10.20 7.53 13.18
N ARG A 232 9.81 7.40 11.91
CA ARG A 232 9.19 6.17 11.38
C ARG A 232 10.15 4.99 11.43
N PHE A 233 11.41 5.19 11.10
CA PHE A 233 12.43 4.15 11.22
C PHE A 233 12.52 3.64 12.66
N LEU A 234 12.59 4.53 13.66
CA LEU A 234 12.59 4.14 15.08
C LEU A 234 11.31 3.39 15.50
N GLU A 235 10.16 3.78 14.96
CA GLU A 235 8.90 3.08 15.20
C GLU A 235 8.90 1.67 14.61
N ILE A 236 9.38 1.50 13.37
CA ILE A 236 9.57 0.18 12.72
C ILE A 236 10.43 -0.72 13.61
N LEU A 237 11.58 -0.22 14.10
CA LEU A 237 12.46 -0.96 15.00
C LEU A 237 11.75 -1.37 16.29
N ARG A 238 10.96 -0.46 16.87
CA ARG A 238 10.22 -0.72 18.12
C ARG A 238 9.13 -1.77 17.94
N HIS A 239 8.34 -1.68 16.87
CA HIS A 239 7.23 -2.61 16.61
C HIS A 239 7.73 -4.02 16.27
N ASN A 240 8.88 -4.11 15.60
CA ASN A 240 9.52 -5.37 15.24
C ASN A 240 10.48 -5.92 16.31
N VAL A 241 10.52 -5.29 17.50
CA VAL A 241 11.34 -5.70 18.66
C VAL A 241 12.83 -5.80 18.31
N VAL A 242 13.33 -4.84 17.53
CA VAL A 242 14.76 -4.76 17.19
C VAL A 242 15.53 -4.12 18.35
N SER A 243 16.38 -4.92 19.00
CA SER A 243 17.20 -4.51 20.13
C SER A 243 18.48 -3.79 19.70
N ASP A 244 19.17 -4.32 18.68
CA ASP A 244 20.43 -3.79 18.17
C ASP A 244 20.21 -2.63 17.19
N LYS A 245 19.93 -1.45 17.77
CA LYS A 245 19.76 -0.21 17.00
C LYS A 245 21.03 0.19 16.25
N PRO A 246 22.25 0.14 16.83
CA PRO A 246 23.47 0.43 16.08
C PRO A 246 23.61 -0.41 14.81
N ASN A 247 23.36 -1.71 14.87
CA ASN A 247 23.33 -2.56 13.68
C ASN A 247 22.25 -2.10 12.69
N ALA A 248 21.02 -1.88 13.14
CA ALA A 248 19.94 -1.40 12.28
C ALA A 248 20.30 -0.10 11.54
N PHE A 249 20.98 0.82 12.22
CA PHE A 249 21.52 2.03 11.60
C PHE A 249 22.62 1.71 10.58
N ASN A 250 23.54 0.78 10.83
CA ASN A 250 24.51 0.37 9.82
C ASN A 250 23.83 -0.22 8.57
N LYS A 251 22.75 -0.98 8.74
CA LYS A 251 21.98 -1.57 7.65
C LYS A 251 21.21 -0.51 6.84
N ILE A 252 20.77 0.59 7.46
CA ILE A 252 20.15 1.69 6.71
C ILE A 252 21.11 2.33 5.70
N PHE A 253 22.41 2.44 6.02
CA PHE A 253 23.42 2.93 5.07
C PHE A 253 23.58 2.02 3.86
N THR A 254 23.47 0.71 4.08
CA THR A 254 23.49 -0.29 3.00
C THR A 254 22.28 -0.09 2.07
N LEU A 255 21.10 0.15 2.63
CA LEU A 255 19.90 0.48 1.86
C LEU A 255 20.02 1.81 1.11
N PHE A 256 20.64 2.82 1.71
CA PHE A 256 20.94 4.08 1.02
C PHE A 256 21.85 3.88 -0.19
N LEU A 257 22.90 3.06 -0.05
CA LEU A 257 23.77 2.72 -1.17
C LEU A 257 22.98 2.08 -2.31
N CYS A 258 22.13 1.10 -1.99
CA CYS A 258 21.26 0.42 -2.97
C CYS A 258 20.31 1.41 -3.66
N LYS A 259 19.75 2.34 -2.90
CA LYS A 259 18.84 3.35 -3.43
C LYS A 259 19.55 4.34 -4.36
N ILE A 260 20.70 4.85 -3.96
CA ILE A 260 21.49 5.80 -4.76
C ILE A 260 21.87 5.19 -6.11
N ILE A 261 22.33 3.93 -6.12
CA ILE A 261 22.72 3.27 -7.37
C ILE A 261 21.52 2.92 -8.25
N ASP A 262 20.36 2.66 -7.66
CA ASP A 262 19.13 2.40 -8.41
C ASP A 262 18.56 3.67 -9.06
N GLU A 263 18.76 4.83 -8.44
CA GLU A 263 18.34 6.14 -8.99
C GLU A 263 19.17 6.62 -10.20
N ASP A 264 20.28 5.93 -10.53
CA ASP A 264 21.09 6.16 -11.74
C ASP A 264 20.46 5.58 -13.03
N ARG A 265 19.28 4.97 -12.92
CA ARG A 265 18.51 4.46 -14.07
C ARG A 265 17.87 5.56 -14.90
N SER A 266 17.38 5.16 -16.08
CA SER A 266 16.62 6.03 -16.97
C SER A 266 15.31 6.48 -16.32
N GLU A 267 14.79 7.66 -16.68
CA GLU A 267 13.68 8.29 -15.95
C GLU A 267 12.38 7.46 -15.95
N ASP A 268 12.11 6.76 -17.06
CA ASP A 268 10.93 5.92 -17.26
C ASP A 268 11.15 4.44 -16.90
N GLU A 269 12.37 4.09 -16.47
CA GLU A 269 12.70 2.72 -16.08
C GLU A 269 12.14 2.42 -14.69
N GLN A 270 11.59 1.22 -14.52
CA GLN A 270 11.15 0.73 -13.23
C GLN A 270 12.35 0.66 -12.27
N LEU A 271 12.17 1.24 -11.09
CA LEU A 271 13.16 1.17 -10.02
C LEU A 271 13.18 -0.24 -9.41
N HIS A 272 14.34 -0.72 -9.00
CA HIS A 272 14.47 -2.01 -8.33
C HIS A 272 14.42 -1.85 -6.80
N PHE A 273 14.73 -0.67 -6.26
CA PHE A 273 14.64 -0.35 -4.83
C PHE A 273 13.20 0.00 -4.45
N GLN A 274 12.34 -1.01 -4.40
CA GLN A 274 10.96 -0.90 -3.96
C GLN A 274 10.40 -2.30 -3.66
N TRP A 275 9.29 -2.35 -2.92
CA TRP A 275 8.43 -3.53 -2.84
C TRP A 275 7.38 -3.52 -3.97
N LEU A 276 7.30 -4.61 -4.74
CA LEU A 276 6.38 -4.80 -5.86
C LEU A 276 5.20 -5.69 -5.44
N GLU A 277 4.05 -5.07 -5.21
CA GLU A 277 2.85 -5.76 -4.73
C GLU A 277 2.28 -6.71 -5.78
N GLY A 278 2.11 -7.98 -5.38
CA GLY A 278 1.62 -9.05 -6.26
C GLY A 278 2.70 -9.73 -7.10
N GLU A 279 3.94 -9.26 -7.03
CA GLU A 279 5.10 -9.84 -7.72
C GLU A 279 6.16 -10.36 -6.74
N ASP A 280 6.45 -9.60 -5.68
CA ASP A 280 7.50 -9.95 -4.74
C ASP A 280 7.05 -10.95 -3.66
N ASP A 281 7.96 -11.85 -3.35
CA ASP A 281 8.08 -12.51 -2.04
C ASP A 281 9.32 -12.01 -1.31
N HIS A 282 9.50 -12.42 -0.05
CA HIS A 282 10.64 -11.98 0.77
C HIS A 282 12.01 -12.40 0.22
N ILE A 283 12.07 -13.45 -0.59
CA ILE A 283 13.31 -14.00 -1.16
C ILE A 283 13.72 -13.21 -2.40
N SER A 284 12.82 -13.13 -3.39
CA SER A 284 13.00 -12.40 -4.65
C SER A 284 13.29 -10.92 -4.39
N PHE A 285 12.58 -10.30 -3.45
CA PHE A 285 12.81 -8.94 -3.00
C PHE A 285 14.24 -8.75 -2.45
N GLN A 286 14.67 -9.59 -1.51
CA GLN A 286 16.01 -9.46 -0.93
C GLN A 286 17.12 -9.78 -1.94
N LYS A 287 16.93 -10.74 -2.84
CA LYS A 287 17.86 -10.98 -3.97
C LYS A 287 18.05 -9.71 -4.81
N ARG A 288 16.95 -9.03 -5.15
CA ARG A 288 17.01 -7.77 -5.91
C ARG A 288 17.76 -6.68 -5.15
N LEU A 289 17.59 -6.58 -3.82
CA LEU A 289 18.36 -5.66 -2.99
C LEU A 289 19.86 -6.02 -2.95
N THR A 290 20.21 -7.31 -2.84
CA THR A 290 21.60 -7.75 -2.85
C THR A 290 22.28 -7.45 -4.18
N ASP A 291 21.58 -7.60 -5.30
CA ASP A 291 22.10 -7.23 -6.61
C ASP A 291 22.37 -5.72 -6.72
N LEU A 292 21.49 -4.88 -6.16
CA LEU A 292 21.72 -3.43 -6.04
C LEU A 292 22.92 -3.12 -5.13
N TYR A 293 23.05 -3.82 -4.01
CA TYR A 293 24.19 -3.66 -3.11
C TYR A 293 25.51 -3.96 -3.83
N ASN A 294 25.61 -5.10 -4.52
CA ASN A 294 26.79 -5.49 -5.28
C ASN A 294 27.15 -4.45 -6.34
N ARG A 295 26.14 -3.94 -7.05
CA ARG A 295 26.33 -2.87 -8.03
C ARG A 295 26.86 -1.60 -7.37
N GLY A 296 26.27 -1.18 -6.25
CA GLY A 296 26.69 0.00 -5.49
C GLY A 296 28.11 -0.12 -4.94
N MET A 297 28.47 -1.28 -4.38
CA MET A 297 29.83 -1.55 -3.88
C MET A 297 30.88 -1.46 -4.99
N ARG A 298 30.55 -1.97 -6.19
CA ARG A 298 31.44 -1.92 -7.35
C ARG A 298 31.57 -0.51 -7.94
N GLU A 299 30.44 0.16 -8.19
CA GLU A 299 30.38 1.40 -8.97
C GLU A 299 30.65 2.65 -8.13
N LEU A 300 30.28 2.66 -6.85
CA LEU A 300 30.43 3.83 -5.97
C LEU A 300 31.62 3.72 -5.01
N LEU A 301 32.01 2.50 -4.63
CA LEU A 301 33.07 2.26 -3.64
C LEU A 301 34.28 1.50 -4.20
N GLU A 302 34.26 1.14 -5.49
CA GLU A 302 35.33 0.40 -6.18
C GLU A 302 35.76 -0.90 -5.46
N LYS A 303 34.84 -1.52 -4.72
CA LYS A 303 35.06 -2.75 -3.96
C LYS A 303 34.36 -3.92 -4.65
N LYS A 304 35.11 -4.99 -4.89
CA LYS A 304 34.54 -6.25 -5.38
C LYS A 304 34.04 -7.07 -4.21
N VAL A 305 32.72 -7.28 -4.14
CA VAL A 305 32.09 -8.21 -3.19
C VAL A 305 32.19 -9.62 -3.77
N THR A 306 32.51 -10.61 -2.93
CA THR A 306 32.39 -12.02 -3.27
C THR A 306 30.95 -12.46 -3.11
N ASP A 307 30.12 -12.12 -4.09
CA ASP A 307 28.74 -12.59 -4.22
C ASP A 307 28.46 -13.02 -5.65
N VAL A 308 27.49 -13.92 -5.84
CA VAL A 308 27.11 -14.48 -7.14
C VAL A 308 25.59 -14.35 -7.29
N SER A 309 25.16 -13.51 -8.23
CA SER A 309 23.74 -13.38 -8.57
C SER A 309 23.25 -14.61 -9.35
N ASP A 310 21.93 -14.82 -9.37
CA ASP A 310 21.34 -15.95 -10.10
C ASP A 310 21.67 -15.88 -11.60
N ALA A 311 21.72 -14.68 -12.17
CA ALA A 311 22.11 -14.46 -13.56
C ALA A 311 23.59 -14.79 -13.83
N GLU A 312 24.48 -14.47 -12.89
CA GLU A 312 25.89 -14.83 -13.00
C GLU A 312 26.10 -16.34 -12.82
N PHE A 313 25.37 -16.96 -11.89
CA PHE A 313 25.33 -18.41 -11.71
C PHE A 313 24.89 -19.11 -13.01
N ASP A 314 23.77 -18.69 -13.60
CA ASP A 314 23.25 -19.27 -14.83
C ASP A 314 24.24 -19.14 -16.00
N LYS A 315 24.95 -18.02 -16.08
CA LYS A 315 25.99 -17.81 -17.09
C LYS A 315 27.20 -18.73 -16.87
N GLN A 316 27.64 -18.92 -15.63
CA GLN A 316 28.80 -19.76 -15.31
C GLN A 316 28.50 -21.26 -15.43
N PHE A 317 27.28 -21.68 -15.09
CA PHE A 317 26.86 -23.08 -15.04
C PHE A 317 25.92 -23.47 -16.19
N GLN A 318 25.96 -22.76 -17.31
CA GLN A 318 25.07 -22.96 -18.46
C GLN A 318 24.97 -24.43 -18.91
N GLN A 319 26.07 -25.18 -18.82
CA GLN A 319 26.19 -26.59 -19.23
C GLN A 319 25.66 -27.62 -18.21
N VAL A 320 25.26 -27.19 -17.01
CA VAL A 320 24.69 -28.07 -15.98
C VAL A 320 23.20 -28.32 -16.28
N GLU A 321 22.68 -29.51 -16.00
CA GLU A 321 21.25 -29.78 -16.14
C GLU A 321 20.42 -28.94 -15.17
N ASP A 322 19.25 -28.48 -15.62
CA ASP A 322 18.43 -27.51 -14.88
C ASP A 322 17.98 -28.03 -13.50
N GLN A 323 17.74 -29.34 -13.37
CA GLN A 323 17.40 -29.97 -12.09
C GLN A 323 18.47 -29.78 -10.99
N TYR A 324 19.75 -29.71 -11.39
CA TYR A 324 20.85 -29.47 -10.46
C TYR A 324 21.08 -27.98 -10.26
N LYS A 325 20.88 -27.15 -11.30
CA LYS A 325 20.96 -25.69 -11.18
C LYS A 325 19.97 -25.15 -10.14
N GLU A 326 18.72 -25.59 -10.17
CA GLU A 326 17.71 -25.12 -9.22
C GLU A 326 18.07 -25.50 -7.78
N LYS A 327 18.52 -26.74 -7.54
CA LYS A 327 19.03 -27.14 -6.21
C LYS A 327 20.23 -26.32 -5.76
N PHE A 328 21.16 -26.00 -6.67
CA PHE A 328 22.31 -25.15 -6.33
C PHE A 328 21.88 -23.70 -6.04
N LYS A 329 20.92 -23.16 -6.79
CA LYS A 329 20.35 -21.83 -6.55
C LYS A 329 19.63 -21.76 -5.21
N GLU A 330 18.89 -22.81 -4.83
CA GLU A 330 18.27 -22.91 -3.50
C GLU A 330 19.34 -22.83 -2.40
N ILE A 331 20.37 -23.67 -2.48
CA ILE A 331 21.49 -23.65 -1.51
C ILE A 331 22.20 -22.29 -1.47
N LEU A 332 22.48 -21.70 -2.64
CA LEU A 332 23.07 -20.36 -2.73
C LEU A 332 22.17 -19.30 -2.10
N THR A 333 20.86 -19.39 -2.32
CA THR A 333 19.88 -18.47 -1.73
C THR A 333 19.90 -18.57 -0.21
N GLU A 334 19.92 -19.78 0.34
CA GLU A 334 20.02 -19.97 1.79
C GLU A 334 21.31 -19.37 2.34
N ILE A 335 22.45 -19.60 1.70
CA ILE A 335 23.73 -19.06 2.15
C ILE A 335 23.75 -17.51 2.06
N ARG A 336 23.30 -16.95 0.93
CA ARG A 336 23.28 -15.50 0.68
C ARG A 336 22.36 -14.80 1.68
N LEU A 337 21.12 -15.28 1.83
CA LEU A 337 20.09 -14.58 2.57
C LEU A 337 20.06 -14.90 4.07
N LYS A 338 20.47 -16.11 4.48
CA LYS A 338 20.40 -16.54 5.89
C LYS A 338 21.74 -16.49 6.62
N LYS A 339 22.88 -16.49 5.94
CA LYS A 339 24.21 -16.54 6.58
C LYS A 339 25.05 -15.26 6.44
N ASN A 340 25.02 -14.60 5.29
CA ASN A 340 25.79 -13.38 5.01
C ASN A 340 24.87 -12.20 4.64
N ASN A 341 23.85 -11.93 5.45
CA ASN A 341 22.85 -10.94 5.06
C ASN A 341 23.31 -9.50 5.34
N GLU A 342 23.66 -8.76 4.28
CA GLU A 342 23.98 -7.34 4.35
C GLU A 342 22.80 -6.48 4.82
N PHE A 343 21.59 -7.04 4.82
CA PHE A 343 20.34 -6.46 5.30
C PHE A 343 19.77 -7.15 6.56
N ALA A 344 20.57 -7.91 7.30
CA ALA A 344 20.19 -8.42 8.63
C ALA A 344 20.07 -7.26 9.65
N ILE A 345 18.88 -6.68 9.76
CA ILE A 345 18.49 -5.75 10.83
C ILE A 345 18.24 -6.53 12.13
N LYS A 346 17.66 -7.73 12.00
CA LYS A 346 17.57 -8.76 13.04
C LYS A 346 18.54 -9.91 12.73
N GLU A 347 18.99 -10.60 13.76
CA GLU A 347 19.79 -11.82 13.59
C GLU A 347 18.96 -12.88 12.85
N VAL A 348 19.55 -13.49 11.82
CA VAL A 348 18.94 -14.55 11.01
C VAL A 348 19.74 -15.83 11.21
N TYR A 349 19.05 -16.89 11.61
CA TYR A 349 19.63 -18.21 11.87
C TYR A 349 18.79 -19.35 11.31
N ASP A 350 17.51 -19.11 11.00
CA ASP A 350 16.53 -20.04 10.45
C ASP A 350 15.48 -19.31 9.61
N ASP A 351 14.49 -20.05 9.11
CA ASP A 351 13.42 -19.49 8.27
C ASP A 351 12.53 -18.50 9.03
N ALA A 352 12.22 -18.78 10.30
CA ALA A 352 11.37 -17.91 11.10
C ALA A 352 12.03 -16.54 11.35
N SER A 353 13.30 -16.55 11.74
CA SER A 353 14.11 -15.33 11.92
C SER A 353 14.37 -14.59 10.59
N PHE A 354 14.49 -15.33 9.48
CA PHE A 354 14.54 -14.72 8.14
C PHE A 354 13.26 -13.95 7.82
N GLU A 355 12.09 -14.56 8.02
CA GLU A 355 10.80 -13.92 7.79
C GLU A 355 10.60 -12.68 8.68
N GLU A 356 11.01 -12.77 9.96
CA GLU A 356 10.99 -11.62 10.86
C GLU A 356 11.90 -10.49 10.36
N ASN A 357 13.12 -10.78 9.93
CA ASN A 357 14.02 -9.77 9.38
C ASN A 357 13.48 -9.18 8.07
N ALA A 358 12.95 -10.03 7.18
CA ALA A 358 12.45 -9.64 5.86
C ALA A 358 11.30 -8.63 5.97
N LYS A 359 10.42 -8.79 6.97
CA LYS A 359 9.37 -7.82 7.30
C LYS A 359 9.96 -6.45 7.64
N VAL A 360 10.97 -6.40 8.51
CA VAL A 360 11.64 -5.14 8.85
C VAL A 360 12.28 -4.51 7.62
N VAL A 361 12.99 -5.28 6.81
CA VAL A 361 13.63 -4.77 5.58
C VAL A 361 12.58 -4.22 4.61
N LYS A 362 11.46 -4.93 4.41
CA LYS A 362 10.33 -4.45 3.59
C LYS A 362 9.81 -3.10 4.10
N GLU A 363 9.49 -2.99 5.39
CA GLU A 363 8.97 -1.73 5.97
C GLU A 363 9.95 -0.56 5.80
N VAL A 364 11.24 -0.80 5.97
CA VAL A 364 12.27 0.24 5.80
C VAL A 364 12.41 0.64 4.33
N VAL A 365 12.35 -0.31 3.39
CA VAL A 365 12.36 0.01 1.96
C VAL A 365 11.10 0.75 1.54
N GLU A 366 9.92 0.36 2.00
CA GLU A 366 8.67 1.08 1.73
C GLU A 366 8.69 2.52 2.25
N LEU A 367 9.33 2.75 3.40
CA LEU A 367 9.55 4.09 3.94
C LEU A 367 10.45 4.93 3.04
N LEU A 368 11.49 4.34 2.44
CA LEU A 368 12.50 5.07 1.67
C LEU A 368 12.16 5.16 0.17
N GLN A 369 11.44 4.21 -0.41
CA GLN A 369 11.33 4.03 -1.86
C GLN A 369 10.74 5.23 -2.61
N VAL A 370 9.86 6.01 -1.97
CA VAL A 370 9.17 7.17 -2.60
C VAL A 370 10.04 8.42 -2.70
N TYR A 371 11.16 8.48 -1.97
CA TYR A 371 12.01 9.66 -1.93
C TYR A 371 13.09 9.58 -3.00
N GLN A 372 13.57 10.71 -3.50
CA GLN A 372 14.75 10.81 -4.36
C GLN A 372 15.92 11.31 -3.50
N ILE A 373 17.02 10.59 -3.52
CA ILE A 373 18.23 10.87 -2.75
C ILE A 373 19.25 11.48 -3.71
N ARG A 374 19.05 12.76 -4.04
CA ARG A 374 19.87 13.46 -5.02
C ARG A 374 21.33 13.56 -4.60
N TYR A 375 22.22 13.27 -5.55
CA TYR A 375 23.67 13.42 -5.46
C TYR A 375 24.16 14.74 -6.10
N ASN A 376 23.50 15.87 -5.80
CA ASN A 376 24.05 17.16 -6.20
C ASN A 376 24.79 17.76 -5.00
N TYR A 377 26.13 17.81 -5.13
CA TYR A 377 27.08 18.39 -4.18
C TYR A 377 26.48 19.52 -3.33
N ARG A 378 26.57 19.36 -2.00
CA ARG A 378 26.13 20.30 -0.93
C ARG A 378 24.63 20.29 -0.62
N GLN A 379 24.14 19.22 -0.01
CA GLN A 379 22.87 19.28 0.71
C GLN A 379 23.07 18.94 2.19
N GLN A 380 23.03 19.99 3.00
CA GLN A 380 23.24 19.97 4.45
C GLN A 380 22.27 19.04 5.16
N PHE A 381 21.05 18.82 4.64
CA PHE A 381 20.05 17.95 5.27
C PHE A 381 20.38 16.44 5.20
N LEU A 382 21.10 15.98 4.17
CA LEU A 382 21.54 14.58 4.10
C LEU A 382 22.65 14.37 5.13
N SER A 383 23.53 15.37 5.28
CA SER A 383 24.49 15.46 6.39
C SER A 383 23.76 15.49 7.72
N ASP A 384 22.71 16.29 7.91
CA ASP A 384 21.95 16.38 9.17
C ASP A 384 21.22 15.08 9.51
N PHE A 385 20.64 14.40 8.52
CA PHE A 385 20.02 13.09 8.70
C PHE A 385 21.08 12.04 9.04
N PHE A 386 22.20 11.99 8.30
CA PHE A 386 23.31 11.10 8.63
C PHE A 386 23.94 11.45 9.97
N GLU A 387 24.06 12.72 10.34
CA GLU A 387 24.52 13.17 11.65
C GLU A 387 23.54 12.79 12.74
N LEU A 388 22.23 12.84 12.51
CA LEU A 388 21.21 12.40 13.46
C LEU A 388 21.25 10.88 13.64
N LEU A 389 21.41 10.12 12.54
CA LEU A 389 21.60 8.67 12.58
C LEU A 389 22.91 8.32 13.30
N LEU A 390 24.02 8.98 12.95
CA LEU A 390 25.34 8.76 13.55
C LEU A 390 25.35 9.19 15.01
N THR A 391 24.82 10.36 15.37
CA THR A 391 24.74 10.77 16.77
C THR A 391 23.80 9.89 17.58
N THR A 392 22.66 9.44 17.04
CA THR A 392 21.75 8.57 17.81
C THR A 392 22.27 7.14 17.91
N GLY A 393 22.84 6.60 16.84
CA GLY A 393 23.47 5.28 16.81
C GLY A 393 24.77 5.22 17.62
N LEU A 394 25.63 6.25 17.54
CA LEU A 394 26.93 6.29 18.24
C LEU A 394 26.84 6.82 19.68
N LYS A 395 25.97 7.81 20.00
CA LYS A 395 25.87 8.36 21.38
C LYS A 395 25.33 7.34 22.39
N GLN A 396 24.71 6.24 21.96
CA GLN A 396 24.32 5.18 22.88
C GLN A 396 25.48 4.25 23.27
N GLU A 397 26.60 4.25 22.54
CA GLU A 397 27.76 3.40 22.85
C GLU A 397 28.92 4.13 23.53
N SER A 398 29.00 5.46 23.50
CA SER A 398 30.08 6.16 24.20
C SER A 398 29.78 7.63 24.44
N GLY A 399 30.15 8.14 25.62
CA GLY A 399 30.12 9.55 26.00
C GLY A 399 31.12 10.41 25.22
N GLN A 400 31.08 10.35 23.89
CA GLN A 400 31.89 11.18 23.01
C GLN A 400 30.95 12.06 22.17
N SER A 401 30.86 13.34 22.55
CA SER A 401 30.34 14.37 21.66
C SER A 401 31.28 14.56 20.47
N LEU A 402 30.73 14.53 19.27
CA LEU A 402 31.41 15.03 18.07
C LEU A 402 31.74 16.53 18.30
N ARG A 403 33.01 16.89 18.12
CA ARG A 403 33.40 18.31 18.07
C ARG A 403 32.84 18.92 16.78
N PRO A 404 32.16 20.07 16.84
CA PRO A 404 31.68 20.73 15.64
C PRO A 404 32.86 21.09 14.73
N TYR A 405 32.68 20.90 13.43
CA TYR A 405 33.62 21.42 12.43
C TYR A 405 33.61 22.96 12.46
N PRO A 406 34.77 23.61 12.30
CA PRO A 406 34.90 25.07 12.32
C PRO A 406 34.20 25.77 11.16
#